data_AF-A0A382RRL1-F1
#
_entry.id   AF-A0A382RRL1-F1
#
_cell.length_a   1.000
_cell.length_b   1.000
_cell.length_c   1.000
_cell.angle_alpha   90.00
_cell.angle_beta   90.00
_cell.angle_gamma   90.00
#
_symmetry.space_group_name_H-M   'P 1'
#
loop_
_entity.id
_entity.type
_entity.pdbx_description
1 polymer ?
#
loop_
_entity_poly.entity_id
_entity_poly.type
_entity_poly.pdbx_seq_one_letter_code
_entity_poly.pdbx_strand_id
1 'polypeptide(L)'
;ALAVLKAEGITPARTGKVIPKLMPKIMKLPDFLFNVVASSTLKIDPEARSSMFEDLALRRRTEIDYLNGEIVRLGEKNHIATPVNKHIVNLIKQHEVAQKGSPHLPANALLFE
;
A
#
# COMPACT_ATOMS: atom_id res chain seq x y z
N ALA A 1 8.64 3.86 -1.87
CA ALA A 1 7.76 4.76 -2.62
C ALA A 1 8.27 6.21 -2.64
N LEU A 2 8.32 6.96 -1.52
CA LEU A 2 8.69 8.39 -1.55
C LEU A 2 10.05 8.68 -2.22
N ALA A 3 11.07 7.85 -1.99
CA ALA A 3 12.36 7.98 -2.66
C ALA A 3 12.27 7.81 -4.19
N VAL A 4 11.48 6.82 -4.64
CA VAL A 4 11.20 6.56 -6.06
C VAL A 4 10.47 7.74 -6.70
N LEU A 5 9.41 8.25 -6.05
CA LEU A 5 8.66 9.42 -6.54
C LEU A 5 9.57 10.66 -6.64
N LYS A 6 10.46 10.86 -5.67
CA LYS A 6 11.44 11.95 -5.71
C LYS A 6 12.40 11.82 -6.90
N ALA A 7 12.88 10.61 -7.19
CA ALA A 7 13.79 10.36 -8.31
C ALA A 7 13.15 10.65 -9.68
N GLU A 8 11.84 10.40 -9.81
CA GLU A 8 11.05 10.73 -11.02
C GLU A 8 10.56 12.18 -11.07
N GLY A 9 10.92 13.02 -10.09
CA GLY A 9 10.42 14.40 -10.01
C GLY A 9 8.91 14.52 -9.71
N ILE A 10 8.28 13.43 -9.24
CA ILE A 10 6.84 13.40 -8.94
C ILE A 10 6.60 13.95 -7.54
N THR A 11 5.75 14.97 -7.44
CA THR A 11 5.25 15.46 -6.15
C THR A 11 3.95 14.73 -5.80
N PRO A 12 3.90 13.95 -4.70
CA PRO A 12 2.68 13.25 -4.31
C PRO A 12 1.54 14.23 -4.06
N ALA A 13 0.39 13.99 -4.68
CA ALA A 13 -0.82 14.78 -4.44
C ALA A 13 -1.28 14.65 -2.99
N ARG A 14 -1.91 15.71 -2.48
CA ARG A 14 -2.56 15.68 -1.17
C ARG A 14 -3.96 15.09 -1.33
N THR A 15 -4.28 14.06 -0.56
CA THR A 15 -5.60 13.44 -0.57
C THR A 15 -6.34 13.86 0.70
N GLY A 16 -7.24 14.83 0.59
CA GLY A 16 -7.93 15.42 1.75
C GLY A 16 -6.94 15.99 2.77
N LYS A 17 -6.99 15.50 4.01
CA LYS A 17 -6.07 15.91 5.11
C LYS A 17 -4.75 15.15 5.12
N VAL A 18 -4.59 14.12 4.28
CA VAL A 18 -3.39 13.27 4.26
C VAL A 18 -2.27 13.95 3.49
N ILE A 19 -1.16 14.23 4.17
CA ILE A 19 0.08 14.73 3.57
C ILE A 19 1.06 13.56 3.43
N PRO A 20 1.30 13.02 2.22
CA PRO A 20 2.08 11.79 2.03
C PRO A 20 3.51 11.86 2.58
N LYS A 21 4.15 13.03 2.53
CA LYS A 21 5.51 13.24 3.06
C LYS A 21 5.59 13.13 4.59
N LEU A 22 4.50 13.46 5.30
CA LEU A 22 4.43 13.40 6.76
C LEU A 22 3.95 12.04 7.26
N MET A 23 3.25 11.28 6.42
CA MET A 23 2.60 10.03 6.82
C MET A 23 3.57 9.01 7.47
N PRO A 24 4.80 8.76 6.95
CA PRO A 24 5.73 7.83 7.59
C PRO A 24 6.18 8.25 9.00
N LYS A 25 6.11 9.54 9.33
CA LYS A 25 6.41 10.04 10.68
C LYS A 25 5.20 9.90 11.59
N ILE A 26 4.00 10.24 11.08
CA ILE A 26 2.74 10.13 11.82
C ILE A 26 2.47 8.68 12.22
N MET A 27 2.66 7.73 11.31
CA MET A 27 2.46 6.29 11.56
C MET A 27 3.43 5.68 12.57
N LYS A 28 4.50 6.41 12.96
CA LYS A 28 5.48 5.96 13.97
C LYS A 28 5.24 6.61 15.35
N LEU A 29 4.22 7.44 15.49
CA LEU A 29 3.89 8.06 16.77
C LEU A 29 3.33 7.00 17.75
N PRO A 30 3.51 7.19 19.07
CA PRO A 30 2.78 6.42 20.07
C PRO A 30 1.26 6.48 19.85
N ASP A 31 0.55 5.40 20.15
CA ASP A 31 -0.88 5.21 19.85
C ASP A 31 -1.75 6.40 20.28
N PHE A 32 -1.50 6.96 21.47
CA PHE A 32 -2.23 8.14 21.95
C PHE A 32 -2.11 9.34 20.99
N LEU A 33 -0.89 9.66 20.55
CA LEU A 33 -0.64 10.78 19.63
C LEU A 33 -1.13 10.46 18.22
N PHE A 34 -0.96 9.21 17.77
CA PHE A 34 -1.49 8.76 16.49
C PHE A 34 -3.01 8.92 16.44
N ASN A 35 -3.72 8.44 17.46
CA ASN A 35 -5.18 8.50 17.53
C ASN A 35 -5.70 9.93 17.51
N VAL A 36 -5.02 10.88 18.16
CA VAL A 36 -5.38 12.30 18.09
C VAL A 36 -5.31 12.82 16.66
N VAL A 37 -4.20 12.59 15.96
CA VAL A 37 -4.00 13.06 14.58
C VAL A 37 -4.97 12.37 13.61
N ALA A 38 -5.11 11.06 13.77
CA ALA A 38 -5.81 10.20 12.84
C ALA A 38 -7.33 10.25 13.04
N SER A 39 -7.84 10.60 14.23
CA SER A 39 -9.27 10.79 14.51
C SER A 39 -9.99 11.71 13.51
N SER A 40 -9.25 12.68 12.94
CA SER A 40 -9.77 13.66 11.99
C SER A 40 -9.94 13.12 10.55
N THR A 41 -9.44 11.90 10.29
CA THR A 41 -9.34 11.24 8.97
C THR A 41 -9.85 9.77 9.00
N LEU A 42 -9.94 9.14 10.18
CA LEU A 42 -10.24 7.72 10.42
C LEU A 42 -11.70 7.39 10.76
N LYS A 43 -12.69 8.17 10.31
CA LYS A 43 -14.08 7.64 10.31
C LYS A 43 -14.20 6.60 9.20
N ILE A 44 -13.61 5.43 9.44
CA ILE A 44 -13.61 4.27 8.56
C ILE A 44 -14.55 3.26 9.18
N ASP A 45 -15.51 2.79 8.40
CA ASP A 45 -16.42 1.72 8.79
C ASP A 45 -15.61 0.45 9.14
N PRO A 46 -15.86 -0.23 10.29
CA PRO A 46 -15.19 -1.49 10.63
C PRO A 46 -15.33 -2.59 9.55
N GLU A 47 -16.42 -2.55 8.77
CA GLU A 47 -16.68 -3.47 7.68
C GLU A 47 -16.07 -3.02 6.35
N ALA A 48 -15.49 -1.82 6.27
CA ALA A 48 -14.83 -1.33 5.06
C ALA A 48 -13.72 -2.30 4.62
N ARG A 49 -13.71 -2.62 3.33
CA ARG A 49 -12.65 -3.39 2.67
C ARG A 49 -12.08 -2.58 1.52
N SER A 50 -10.84 -2.91 1.13
CA SER A 50 -10.23 -2.28 -0.03
C SER A 50 -10.83 -2.84 -1.32
N SER A 51 -10.84 -2.04 -2.39
CA SER A 51 -11.27 -2.51 -3.72
C SER A 51 -10.54 -3.80 -4.13
N MET A 52 -9.23 -3.88 -3.90
CA MET A 52 -8.46 -5.09 -4.19
C MET A 52 -8.89 -6.32 -3.38
N PHE A 53 -9.35 -6.14 -2.13
CA PHE A 53 -9.90 -7.25 -1.35
C PHE A 53 -11.16 -7.82 -2.02
N GLU A 54 -12.05 -6.93 -2.46
CA GLU A 54 -13.27 -7.30 -3.17
C GLU A 54 -12.95 -7.96 -4.51
N ASP A 55 -11.96 -7.44 -5.25
CA ASP A 55 -11.52 -8.03 -6.51
C ASP A 55 -11.04 -9.48 -6.31
N LEU A 56 -10.23 -9.74 -5.28
CA LEU A 56 -9.83 -11.11 -4.96
C LEU A 56 -11.04 -11.98 -4.59
N ALA A 57 -11.94 -11.48 -3.75
CA ALA A 57 -13.14 -12.21 -3.33
C ALA A 57 -14.07 -12.55 -4.50
N LEU A 58 -14.21 -11.63 -5.46
CA LEU A 58 -15.01 -11.79 -6.68
C LEU A 58 -14.22 -12.42 -7.84
N ARG A 59 -12.96 -12.83 -7.62
CA ARG A 59 -12.05 -13.41 -8.62
C ARG A 59 -11.84 -12.53 -9.86
N ARG A 60 -11.84 -11.21 -9.66
CA ARG A 60 -11.50 -10.22 -10.67
C ARG A 60 -10.00 -9.94 -10.64
N ARG A 61 -9.50 -9.39 -11.75
CA ARG A 61 -8.15 -8.85 -11.80
C ARG A 61 -8.07 -7.59 -10.93
N THR A 62 -7.00 -7.46 -10.15
CA THR A 62 -6.75 -6.32 -9.28
C THR A 62 -5.96 -5.22 -9.99
N GLU A 63 -5.90 -4.04 -9.37
CA GLU A 63 -5.08 -2.91 -9.84
C GLU A 63 -3.61 -2.96 -9.36
N ILE A 64 -3.13 -4.10 -8.84
CA ILE A 64 -1.81 -4.23 -8.21
C ILE A 64 -0.65 -3.73 -9.10
N ASP A 65 -0.75 -3.97 -10.41
CA ASP A 65 0.25 -3.57 -11.40
C ASP A 65 0.37 -2.04 -11.49
N TYR A 66 -0.73 -1.30 -11.32
CA TYR A 66 -0.77 0.16 -11.41
C TYR A 66 -0.48 0.86 -10.09
N LEU A 67 -0.57 0.14 -8.97
CA LEU A 67 -0.28 0.65 -7.64
C LEU A 67 1.16 0.30 -7.22
N ASN A 68 1.35 -0.85 -6.57
CA ASN A 68 2.67 -1.28 -6.11
C ASN A 68 3.59 -1.65 -7.28
N GLY A 69 3.03 -2.22 -8.36
CA GLY A 69 3.78 -2.57 -9.57
C GLY A 69 4.44 -1.36 -10.21
N GLU A 70 3.75 -0.22 -10.25
CA GLU A 70 4.30 1.03 -10.77
C GLU A 70 5.46 1.55 -9.90
N ILE A 71 5.37 1.43 -8.58
CA ILE A 71 6.48 1.76 -7.67
C ILE A 71 7.69 0.85 -7.92
N VAL A 72 7.47 -0.44 -8.19
CA VAL A 72 8.55 -1.39 -8.54
C VAL A 72 9.21 -0.98 -9.85
N ARG A 73 8.41 -0.73 -10.90
CA ARG A 73 8.88 -0.34 -12.23
C ARG A 73 9.72 0.94 -12.18
N LEU A 74 9.24 1.97 -11.48
CA LEU A 74 9.96 3.23 -11.30
C LEU A 74 11.20 3.05 -10.41
N GLY A 75 11.15 2.17 -9.42
CA GLY A 75 12.30 1.82 -8.58
C GLY A 75 13.42 1.19 -9.40
N GLU A 76 13.10 0.20 -10.22
CA GLU A 76 14.05 -0.47 -11.12
C GLU A 76 14.69 0.52 -12.10
N LYS A 77 13.89 1.39 -12.73
CA LYS A 77 14.37 2.45 -13.62
C LYS A 77 15.40 3.38 -12.97
N ASN A 78 15.24 3.68 -11.67
CA ASN A 78 16.12 4.59 -10.92
C ASN A 78 17.15 3.86 -10.06
N HIS A 79 17.30 2.54 -10.20
CA HIS A 79 18.18 1.71 -9.37
C HIS A 79 17.90 1.83 -7.85
N ILE A 80 16.64 2.05 -7.48
CA ILE A 80 16.18 2.12 -6.09
C ILE A 80 15.46 0.81 -5.75
N ALA A 81 15.98 0.08 -4.76
CA ALA A 81 15.38 -1.16 -4.30
C ALA A 81 13.98 -0.93 -3.70
N THR A 82 13.02 -1.76 -4.10
CA THR A 82 11.62 -1.72 -3.63
C THR A 82 11.13 -3.09 -3.12
N PRO A 83 11.90 -3.77 -2.24
CA PRO A 83 11.70 -5.19 -1.90
C PRO A 83 10.28 -5.49 -1.37
N VAL A 84 9.77 -4.66 -0.46
CA VAL A 84 8.42 -4.82 0.09
C VAL A 84 7.33 -4.66 -0.97
N ASN A 85 7.46 -3.70 -1.91
CA ASN A 85 6.47 -3.55 -2.97
C ASN A 85 6.50 -4.74 -3.94
N LYS A 86 7.71 -5.21 -4.28
CA LYS A 86 7.88 -6.40 -5.13
C LYS A 86 7.28 -7.65 -4.49
N HIS A 87 7.50 -7.84 -3.18
CA HIS A 87 6.90 -8.94 -2.42
C HIS A 87 5.37 -8.88 -2.42
N ILE A 88 4.79 -7.71 -2.13
CA ILE A 88 3.33 -7.52 -2.16
C ILE A 88 2.76 -7.82 -3.56
N VAL A 89 3.39 -7.32 -4.63
CA VAL A 89 2.96 -7.60 -6.01
C VAL A 89 2.94 -9.10 -6.28
N ASN A 90 3.98 -9.82 -5.87
CA ASN A 90 4.06 -11.27 -6.05
C ASN A 90 2.96 -12.00 -5.25
N LEU A 91 2.74 -11.62 -4.00
CA LEU A 91 1.69 -12.21 -3.17
C LEU A 91 0.30 -12.02 -3.79
N ILE A 92 -0.03 -10.82 -4.26
CA ILE A 92 -1.33 -10.58 -4.88
C ILE A 92 -1.47 -11.39 -6.18
N LYS A 93 -0.47 -11.39 -7.06
CA LYS A 93 -0.50 -12.16 -8.31
C LYS A 93 -0.68 -13.66 -8.08
N GLN A 94 -0.03 -14.22 -7.05
CA GLN A 94 -0.23 -15.61 -6.66
C GLN A 94 -1.70 -15.90 -6.29
N HIS A 95 -2.36 -14.96 -5.61
CA HIS A 95 -3.75 -15.12 -5.19
C HIS A 95 -4.76 -14.84 -6.31
N GLU A 96 -4.44 -13.95 -7.24
CA GLU A 96 -5.20 -13.77 -8.49
C GLU A 96 -5.22 -15.08 -9.30
N VAL A 97 -4.07 -15.75 -9.45
CA VAL A 97 -3.96 -17.03 -10.17
C VAL A 97 -4.66 -18.15 -9.41
N ALA A 98 -4.54 -18.20 -8.08
CA ALA A 98 -5.17 -19.23 -7.27
C ALA A 98 -6.71 -19.11 -7.23
N GLN A 99 -7.26 -17.91 -7.43
CA GLN A 99 -8.71 -17.62 -7.37
C GLN A 99 -9.40 -18.06 -6.06
N LYS A 100 -8.65 -18.08 -4.96
CA LYS A 100 -9.12 -18.51 -3.62
C LYS A 100 -9.64 -17.38 -2.74
N GLY A 101 -9.77 -16.16 -3.27
CA GLY A 101 -10.12 -14.99 -2.47
C GLY A 101 -8.93 -14.35 -1.75
N SER A 102 -9.23 -13.40 -0.86
CA SER A 102 -8.22 -12.74 -0.03
C SER A 102 -7.57 -13.73 0.94
N PRO A 103 -6.23 -13.73 1.07
CA PRO A 103 -5.53 -14.67 1.94
C PRO A 103 -5.55 -14.33 3.43
N HIS A 104 -6.10 -13.18 3.82
CA HIS A 104 -6.14 -12.74 5.23
C HIS A 104 -4.78 -12.81 5.94
N LEU A 105 -3.71 -12.46 5.21
CA LEU A 105 -2.35 -12.50 5.74
C LEU A 105 -2.17 -11.51 6.89
N PRO A 106 -1.43 -11.89 7.95
CA PRO A 106 -1.06 -10.95 9.00
C PRO A 106 -0.02 -9.95 8.49
N ALA A 107 0.09 -8.79 9.14
CA ALA A 107 0.94 -7.68 8.68
C ALA A 107 2.42 -8.06 8.53
N ASN A 108 2.94 -8.94 9.40
CA ASN A 108 4.32 -9.41 9.34
C ASN A 108 4.61 -10.25 8.09
N ALA A 109 3.62 -10.95 7.52
CA ALA A 109 3.79 -11.72 6.29
C ALA A 109 3.97 -10.82 5.04
N LEU A 110 3.66 -9.52 5.17
CA LEU A 110 3.89 -8.52 4.12
C LEU A 110 5.32 -7.97 4.16
N LEU A 111 6.04 -8.17 5.26
CA LEU A 111 7.44 -7.79 5.37
C LEU A 111 8.29 -8.81 4.60
N PHE A 112 9.31 -8.31 3.93
CA PHE A 112 10.35 -9.11 3.32
C PHE A 112 11.43 -9.34 4.39
N GLU A 113 11.80 -10.60 4.64
CA GLU A 113 12.96 -10.96 5.49
C GLU A 113 14.28 -10.68 4.78
#